data_AF-A0A179B5E5-F1
#
_entry.id   AF-A0A179B5E5-F1
#
_cell.length_a   1.000
_cell.length_b   1.000
_cell.length_c   1.000
_cell.angle_alpha   90.00
_cell.angle_beta   90.00
_cell.angle_gamma   90.00
#
_symmetry.space_group_name_H-M   'P 1'
#
loop_
_entity.id
_entity.type
_entity.pdbx_description
1 polymer ?
#
loop_
_entity_poly.entity_id
_entity_poly.type
_entity_poly.pdbx_seq_one_letter_code
_entity_poly.pdbx_strand_id
1 'polypeptide(L)'
;MIRNVHERVVDAPIERLDALLDGLGQKGDRLWPAQNWPPMVLDRPVSEGGAGGHGAIRYHVAEYEPGARVRFAFDPATGIDGAHELSLDELSDGRCRMRHVLVGRARGRMRLLFPLAVEPLHDAVVEDMFDNAEREATGTLARPAKWPLRVRLLRRLFR
;
A
#
# COMPACT_ATOMS: atom_id res chain seq x y z
N MET A 1 -7.00 14.07 12.64
CA MET A 1 -6.19 12.84 12.82
C MET A 1 -6.51 11.95 11.64
N ILE A 2 -5.54 11.25 11.09
CA ILE A 2 -5.76 10.34 9.97
C ILE A 2 -5.89 8.93 10.53
N ARG A 3 -6.94 8.23 10.10
CA ARG A 3 -7.09 6.79 10.26
C ARG A 3 -7.81 6.26 9.01
N ASN A 4 -7.05 5.60 8.15
CA ASN A 4 -7.52 5.05 6.90
C ASN A 4 -7.15 3.56 6.89
N VAL A 5 -8.13 2.68 6.73
CA VAL A 5 -7.98 1.24 6.90
C VAL A 5 -8.68 0.53 5.76
N HIS A 6 -7.96 -0.36 5.09
CA HIS A 6 -8.46 -1.22 4.05
C HIS A 6 -8.17 -2.67 4.41
N GLU A 7 -9.12 -3.56 4.10
CA GLU A 7 -8.97 -4.98 4.35
C GLU A 7 -9.56 -5.78 3.21
N ARG A 8 -8.89 -6.88 2.86
CA ARG A 8 -9.41 -7.85 1.90
C ARG A 8 -9.04 -9.26 2.35
N VAL A 9 -10.02 -10.16 2.26
CA VAL A 9 -9.75 -11.60 2.39
C VAL A 9 -9.48 -12.15 0.99
N VAL A 10 -8.34 -12.80 0.84
CA VAL A 10 -7.89 -13.44 -0.40
C VAL A 10 -8.02 -14.95 -0.23
N ASP A 11 -8.60 -15.60 -1.25
CA ASP A 11 -8.83 -17.05 -1.27
C ASP A 11 -7.55 -17.82 -1.63
N ALA A 12 -6.52 -17.61 -0.84
CA ALA A 12 -5.20 -18.22 -0.98
C ALA A 12 -4.50 -18.30 0.38
N PRO A 13 -3.58 -19.26 0.57
CA PRO A 13 -2.83 -19.40 1.79
C PRO A 13 -1.77 -18.28 1.91
N ILE A 14 -1.33 -17.99 3.15
CA ILE A 14 -0.51 -16.82 3.46
C ILE A 14 0.83 -16.80 2.70
N GLU A 15 1.42 -17.96 2.42
CA GLU A 15 2.71 -18.09 1.73
C GLU A 15 2.68 -17.51 0.31
N ARG A 16 1.51 -17.50 -0.34
CA ARG A 16 1.35 -16.87 -1.66
C ARG A 16 1.44 -15.35 -1.57
N LEU A 17 0.94 -14.76 -0.50
CA LEU A 17 0.92 -13.32 -0.28
C LEU A 17 2.24 -12.85 0.35
N ASP A 18 2.85 -13.66 1.20
CA ASP A 18 4.18 -13.43 1.77
C ASP A 18 5.23 -13.21 0.66
N ALA A 19 5.28 -14.13 -0.31
CA ALA A 19 6.20 -14.02 -1.44
C ALA A 19 5.97 -12.73 -2.29
N LEU A 20 4.79 -12.11 -2.23
CA LEU A 20 4.51 -10.82 -2.86
C LEU A 20 4.99 -9.66 -1.98
N LEU A 21 4.86 -9.79 -0.65
CA LEU A 21 5.34 -8.81 0.32
C LEU A 21 6.86 -8.68 0.28
N ASP A 22 7.58 -9.80 0.21
CA ASP A 22 9.05 -9.83 0.08
C ASP A 22 9.57 -9.08 -1.16
N GLY A 23 8.79 -9.12 -2.25
CA GLY A 23 9.11 -8.45 -3.51
C GLY A 23 8.73 -6.97 -3.58
N LEU A 24 8.07 -6.44 -2.54
CA LEU A 24 7.52 -5.09 -2.56
C LEU A 24 8.63 -4.03 -2.68
N GLY A 25 8.44 -3.11 -3.63
CA GLY A 25 9.37 -2.03 -3.93
C GLY A 25 10.66 -2.48 -4.63
N GLN A 26 10.78 -3.75 -5.02
CA GLN A 26 11.94 -4.27 -5.76
C GLN A 26 11.67 -4.31 -7.28
N LYS A 27 12.73 -4.58 -8.06
CA LYS A 27 12.57 -4.83 -9.49
C LYS A 27 11.69 -6.07 -9.71
N GLY A 28 10.63 -5.91 -10.49
CA GLY A 28 9.67 -6.99 -10.74
C GLY A 28 8.63 -7.15 -9.64
N ASP A 29 8.46 -6.14 -8.78
CA ASP A 29 7.35 -6.06 -7.83
C ASP A 29 6.01 -6.33 -8.54
N ARG A 30 5.34 -7.41 -8.12
CA ARG A 30 4.04 -7.87 -8.63
C ARG A 30 2.88 -7.40 -7.76
N LEU A 31 3.17 -6.92 -6.56
CA LEU A 31 2.17 -6.46 -5.62
C LEU A 31 1.80 -5.00 -5.93
N TRP A 32 2.80 -4.12 -6.05
CA TRP A 32 2.54 -2.71 -6.29
C TRP A 32 1.95 -2.47 -7.70
N PRO A 33 0.86 -1.70 -7.83
CA PRO A 33 0.18 -1.47 -9.10
C PRO A 33 0.88 -0.40 -9.99
N ALA A 34 2.14 -0.65 -10.35
CA ALA A 34 2.99 0.26 -11.12
C ALA A 34 2.47 0.61 -12.52
N GLN A 35 1.58 -0.19 -13.10
CA GLN A 35 0.89 0.11 -14.36
C GLN A 35 0.04 1.38 -14.29
N ASN A 36 -0.49 1.65 -13.09
CA ASN A 36 -1.40 2.75 -12.83
C ASN A 36 -0.80 3.81 -11.92
N TRP A 37 0.19 3.49 -11.10
CA TRP A 37 0.71 4.41 -10.09
C TRP A 37 2.21 4.61 -10.26
N PRO A 38 2.78 5.75 -9.82
CA PRO A 38 4.22 5.88 -9.72
C PRO A 38 4.78 4.64 -9.00
N PRO A 39 5.85 4.02 -9.53
CA PRO A 39 6.38 2.79 -8.93
C PRO A 39 6.80 3.07 -7.49
N MET A 40 6.47 2.15 -6.60
CA MET A 40 7.12 2.06 -5.30
C MET A 40 8.51 1.48 -5.51
N VAL A 41 9.52 2.14 -4.94
CA VAL A 41 10.91 1.70 -5.01
C VAL A 41 11.51 1.81 -3.62
N LEU A 42 12.14 0.72 -3.17
CA LEU A 42 12.99 0.69 -1.97
C LEU A 42 14.46 0.57 -2.39
N ASP A 43 15.36 1.15 -1.59
CA ASP A 43 16.81 1.11 -1.80
C ASP A 43 17.44 -0.27 -1.56
N ARG A 44 16.70 -1.15 -0.88
CA ARG A 44 17.06 -2.52 -0.53
C ARG A 44 15.78 -3.37 -0.39
N PRO A 45 15.88 -4.71 -0.35
CA PRO A 45 14.74 -5.58 -0.02
C PRO A 45 14.04 -5.17 1.26
N VAL A 46 12.76 -5.51 1.41
CA VAL A 46 11.98 -5.16 2.60
C VAL A 46 12.71 -5.65 3.85
N SER A 47 13.21 -4.70 4.63
CA SER A 47 14.03 -4.92 5.82
C SER A 47 14.08 -3.62 6.61
N GLU A 48 14.23 -3.71 7.92
CA GLU A 48 14.27 -2.55 8.80
C GLU A 48 15.34 -1.52 8.35
N GLY A 49 14.95 -0.25 8.33
CA GLY A 49 15.78 0.86 7.84
C GLY A 49 15.85 1.02 6.32
N GLY A 50 15.21 0.13 5.53
CA GLY A 50 15.09 0.30 4.08
C GLY A 50 14.35 1.58 3.72
N ALA A 51 14.93 2.42 2.86
CA ALA A 51 14.38 3.72 2.49
C ALA A 51 13.75 3.69 1.10
N GLY A 52 12.71 4.47 0.87
CA GLY A 52 12.11 4.55 -0.46
C GLY A 52 10.85 5.39 -0.52
N GLY A 53 9.96 5.02 -1.44
CA GLY A 53 8.70 5.73 -1.64
C GLY A 53 8.07 5.48 -2.99
N HIS A 54 6.99 6.23 -3.26
CA HIS A 54 6.32 6.27 -4.55
C HIS A 54 5.92 7.70 -4.90
N GLY A 55 6.15 8.12 -6.15
CA GLY A 55 5.90 9.49 -6.59
C GLY A 55 6.68 10.51 -5.73
N ALA A 56 5.96 11.46 -5.12
CA ALA A 56 6.54 12.44 -4.18
C ALA A 56 6.51 11.99 -2.71
N ILE A 57 5.91 10.84 -2.40
CA ILE A 57 5.83 10.32 -1.03
C ILE A 57 7.12 9.56 -0.73
N ARG A 58 7.70 9.83 0.44
CA ARG A 58 8.93 9.20 0.93
C ARG A 58 8.69 8.62 2.32
N TYR A 59 9.30 7.48 2.59
CA TYR A 59 9.21 6.77 3.86
C TYR A 59 10.38 5.79 3.99
N HIS A 60 10.51 5.20 5.18
CA HIS A 60 11.42 4.09 5.43
C HIS A 60 10.69 2.98 6.18
N VAL A 61 11.18 1.75 6.05
CA VAL A 61 10.72 0.60 6.83
C VAL A 61 11.13 0.81 8.28
N ALA A 62 10.17 1.05 9.15
CA ALA A 62 10.37 1.22 10.58
C ALA A 62 10.33 -0.12 11.33
N GLU A 63 9.51 -1.06 10.87
CA GLU A 63 9.39 -2.39 11.44
C GLU A 63 9.14 -3.40 10.31
N TYR A 64 9.72 -4.59 10.43
CA TYR A 64 9.48 -5.69 9.51
C TYR A 64 9.42 -7.03 10.23
N GLU A 65 8.34 -7.77 9.99
CA GLU A 65 8.14 -9.16 10.39
C GLU A 65 7.91 -9.97 9.11
N PRO A 66 8.92 -10.72 8.63
CA PRO A 66 8.80 -11.55 7.42
C PRO A 66 7.56 -12.45 7.47
N GLY A 67 6.82 -12.55 6.36
CA GLY A 67 5.57 -13.31 6.32
C GLY A 67 4.34 -12.66 6.94
N ALA A 68 4.50 -11.59 7.72
CA ALA A 68 3.41 -11.09 8.54
C ALA A 68 3.13 -9.59 8.34
N ARG A 69 4.15 -8.73 8.39
CA ARG A 69 3.94 -7.30 8.49
C ARG A 69 5.13 -6.49 8.01
N VAL A 70 4.86 -5.40 7.29
CA VAL A 70 5.81 -4.31 7.08
C VAL A 70 5.16 -2.98 7.46
N ARG A 71 5.89 -2.17 8.23
CA ARG A 71 5.46 -0.84 8.64
C ARG A 71 6.42 0.21 8.11
N PHE A 72 5.89 1.18 7.38
CA PHE A 72 6.66 2.29 6.83
C PHE A 72 6.33 3.59 7.55
N ALA A 73 7.34 4.22 8.15
CA ALA A 73 7.20 5.55 8.73
C ALA A 73 7.41 6.62 7.65
N PHE A 74 6.48 7.58 7.57
CA PHE A 74 6.58 8.67 6.60
C PHE A 74 7.76 9.57 6.91
N ASP A 75 8.43 10.05 5.86
CA ASP A 75 9.40 11.14 6.00
C ASP A 75 8.65 12.42 6.46
N PRO A 76 9.13 13.15 7.48
CA PRO A 76 8.48 14.36 7.97
C PRO A 76 8.20 15.42 6.89
N ALA A 77 9.02 15.49 5.83
CA ALA A 77 8.85 16.42 4.72
C ALA A 77 7.59 16.13 3.88
N THR A 78 7.02 14.93 3.98
CA THR A 78 5.69 14.63 3.41
C THR A 78 4.58 15.46 4.04
N GLY A 79 4.79 15.96 5.27
CA GLY A 79 3.76 16.62 6.06
C GLY A 79 2.79 15.65 6.73
N ILE A 80 3.12 14.35 6.79
CA ILE A 80 2.40 13.35 7.57
C ILE A 80 3.32 12.86 8.68
N ASP A 81 2.90 13.07 9.92
CA ASP A 81 3.54 12.53 11.11
C ASP A 81 2.82 11.24 11.49
N GLY A 82 3.37 10.10 11.05
CA GLY A 82 2.73 8.79 11.18
C GLY A 82 3.35 7.71 10.30
N ALA A 83 2.60 6.65 10.05
CA ALA A 83 3.05 5.49 9.29
C ALA A 83 1.89 4.88 8.49
N HIS A 84 2.26 4.07 7.52
CA HIS A 84 1.35 3.10 6.92
C HIS A 84 1.93 1.69 7.01
N GLU A 85 1.06 0.72 7.17
CA GLU A 85 1.38 -0.67 7.47
C GLU A 85 0.61 -1.58 6.55
N LEU A 86 1.28 -2.63 6.09
CA LEU A 86 0.67 -3.73 5.36
C LEU A 86 0.90 -5.00 6.16
N SER A 87 -0.18 -5.71 6.49
CA SER A 87 -0.14 -6.94 7.27
C SER A 87 -0.92 -8.07 6.61
N LEU A 88 -0.50 -9.29 6.92
CA LEU A 88 -1.10 -10.55 6.50
C LEU A 88 -1.48 -11.36 7.75
N ASP A 89 -2.71 -11.82 7.82
CA ASP A 89 -3.19 -12.72 8.87
C ASP A 89 -3.72 -14.01 8.23
N GLU A 90 -3.21 -15.17 8.65
CA GLU A 90 -3.79 -16.46 8.27
C GLU A 90 -5.17 -16.63 8.91
N LEU A 91 -6.14 -17.14 8.14
CA LEU A 91 -7.48 -17.47 8.62
C LEU A 91 -7.66 -18.98 8.74
N SER A 92 -8.55 -19.41 9.63
CA SER A 92 -8.75 -20.83 9.96
C SER A 92 -9.19 -21.72 8.81
N ASP A 93 -9.64 -21.16 7.69
CA ASP A 93 -10.10 -21.88 6.50
C ASP A 93 -9.07 -21.87 5.35
N GLY A 94 -7.81 -21.55 5.65
CA GLY A 94 -6.72 -21.54 4.67
C GLY A 94 -6.71 -20.31 3.77
N ARG A 95 -7.55 -19.31 4.06
CA ARG A 95 -7.53 -18.00 3.42
C ARG A 95 -6.61 -17.04 4.16
N CYS A 96 -6.25 -15.94 3.51
CA CYS A 96 -5.42 -14.90 4.11
C CYS A 96 -6.18 -13.57 4.14
N ARG A 97 -6.10 -12.85 5.25
CA ARG A 97 -6.53 -11.44 5.33
C ARG A 97 -5.32 -10.56 5.08
N MET A 98 -5.41 -9.73 4.04
CA MET A 98 -4.50 -8.63 3.81
C MET A 98 -5.13 -7.34 4.35
N ARG A 99 -4.37 -6.59 5.15
CA ARG A 99 -4.83 -5.34 5.77
C ARG A 99 -3.81 -4.24 5.53
N HIS A 100 -4.31 -3.08 5.11
CA HIS A 100 -3.54 -1.85 5.02
C HIS A 100 -4.06 -0.84 6.05
N VAL A 101 -3.18 -0.26 6.83
CA VAL A 101 -3.51 0.75 7.85
C VAL A 101 -2.62 1.95 7.67
N LEU A 102 -3.19 3.12 7.43
CA LEU A 102 -2.52 4.40 7.53
C LEU A 102 -3.04 5.15 8.76
N VAL A 103 -2.12 5.46 9.67
CA VAL A 103 -2.39 6.26 10.88
C VAL A 103 -1.40 7.39 11.00
N GLY A 104 -1.88 8.58 11.38
CA GLY A 104 -1.00 9.71 11.60
C GLY A 104 -1.69 11.04 11.78
N ARG A 105 -0.92 12.11 11.67
CA ARG A 105 -1.38 13.48 11.78
C ARG A 105 -0.83 14.31 10.63
N ALA A 106 -1.73 14.83 9.80
CA ALA A 106 -1.37 15.80 8.77
C ALA A 106 -0.89 17.13 9.40
N ARG A 107 0.18 17.69 8.84
CA ARG A 107 0.83 18.94 9.22
C ARG A 107 0.90 19.88 8.00
N GLY A 108 0.98 21.19 8.25
CA GLY A 108 1.10 22.21 7.20
C GLY A 108 0.03 22.07 6.11
N ARG A 109 0.45 22.22 4.83
CA ARG A 109 -0.43 22.08 3.66
C ARG A 109 -1.11 20.72 3.55
N MET A 110 -0.52 19.67 4.12
CA MET A 110 -1.08 18.31 4.07
C MET A 110 -2.42 18.22 4.81
N ARG A 111 -2.70 19.13 5.76
CA ARG A 111 -4.02 19.20 6.42
C ARG A 111 -5.18 19.42 5.44
N LEU A 112 -4.91 20.11 4.34
CA LEU A 112 -5.89 20.38 3.28
C LEU A 112 -5.75 19.39 2.12
N LEU A 113 -4.51 19.12 1.68
CA LEU A 113 -4.26 18.21 0.56
C LEU A 113 -4.69 16.78 0.85
N PHE A 114 -4.62 16.34 2.11
CA PHE A 114 -4.93 14.97 2.48
C PHE A 114 -6.37 14.57 2.10
N PRO A 115 -7.42 15.20 2.68
CA PRO A 115 -8.80 14.82 2.34
C PRO A 115 -9.20 15.17 0.90
N LEU A 116 -8.57 16.18 0.28
CA LEU A 116 -8.96 16.64 -1.06
C LEU A 116 -8.34 15.82 -2.20
N ALA A 117 -7.15 15.26 -1.99
CA ALA A 117 -6.39 14.62 -3.06
C ALA A 117 -5.65 13.36 -2.61
N VAL A 118 -4.90 13.41 -1.50
CA VAL A 118 -4.03 12.29 -1.12
C VAL A 118 -4.84 11.08 -0.68
N GLU A 119 -5.85 11.25 0.17
CA GLU A 119 -6.68 10.14 0.65
C GLU A 119 -7.45 9.46 -0.50
N PRO A 120 -8.19 10.16 -1.38
CA PRO A 120 -8.83 9.50 -2.52
C PRO A 120 -7.87 8.75 -3.46
N LEU A 121 -6.66 9.29 -3.69
CA LEU A 121 -5.64 8.62 -4.50
C LEU A 121 -5.02 7.43 -3.76
N HIS A 122 -4.79 7.58 -2.45
CA HIS A 122 -4.29 6.54 -1.56
C HIS A 122 -5.24 5.34 -1.52
N ASP A 123 -6.53 5.58 -1.30
CA ASP A 123 -7.56 4.53 -1.31
C ASP A 123 -7.51 3.74 -2.62
N ALA A 124 -7.39 4.43 -3.75
CA ALA A 124 -7.40 3.79 -5.06
C ALA A 124 -6.12 2.97 -5.33
N VAL A 125 -4.93 3.43 -4.89
CA VAL A 125 -3.70 2.63 -5.04
C VAL A 125 -3.71 1.41 -4.12
N VAL A 126 -4.28 1.51 -2.92
CA VAL A 126 -4.41 0.37 -2.00
C VAL A 126 -5.38 -0.67 -2.55
N GLU A 127 -6.53 -0.27 -3.09
CA GLU A 127 -7.48 -1.20 -3.70
C GLU A 127 -6.91 -1.88 -4.96
N ASP A 128 -6.15 -1.16 -5.79
CA ASP A 128 -5.47 -1.77 -6.94
C ASP A 128 -4.34 -2.72 -6.51
N MET A 129 -3.63 -2.40 -5.42
CA MET A 129 -2.62 -3.30 -4.84
C MET A 129 -3.28 -4.59 -4.32
N PHE A 130 -4.46 -4.50 -3.71
CA PHE A 130 -5.23 -5.67 -3.31
C PHE A 130 -5.75 -6.47 -4.51
N ASP A 131 -6.13 -5.81 -5.61
CA ASP A 131 -6.48 -6.49 -6.87
C ASP A 131 -5.29 -7.29 -7.43
N ASN A 132 -4.08 -6.72 -7.38
CA ASN A 132 -2.85 -7.43 -7.75
C ASN A 132 -2.59 -8.62 -6.83
N ALA A 133 -2.73 -8.46 -5.52
CA ALA A 133 -2.56 -9.54 -4.55
C ALA A 133 -3.51 -10.72 -4.84
N GLU A 134 -4.79 -10.43 -5.05
CA GLU A 134 -5.81 -11.44 -5.39
C GLU A 134 -5.50 -12.15 -6.71
N ARG A 135 -5.14 -11.38 -7.74
CA ARG A 135 -4.79 -11.91 -9.06
C ARG A 135 -3.56 -12.80 -9.03
N GLU A 136 -2.50 -12.38 -8.36
CA GLU A 136 -1.25 -13.13 -8.27
C GLU A 136 -1.39 -14.38 -7.40
N ALA A 137 -2.17 -14.31 -6.31
CA ALA A 137 -2.34 -15.42 -5.39
C ALA A 137 -3.32 -16.49 -5.90
N THR A 138 -4.39 -16.08 -6.59
CA THR A 138 -5.47 -16.99 -7.01
C THR A 138 -5.53 -17.24 -8.52
N GLY A 139 -4.84 -16.42 -9.33
CA GLY A 139 -4.99 -16.42 -10.79
C GLY A 139 -6.28 -15.75 -11.29
N THR A 140 -7.14 -15.28 -10.40
CA THR A 140 -8.43 -14.66 -10.73
C THR A 140 -8.63 -13.33 -9.98
N LEU A 141 -9.59 -12.52 -10.44
CA LEU A 141 -9.99 -11.30 -9.74
C LEU A 141 -11.51 -11.21 -9.76
N ALA A 142 -12.14 -11.47 -8.62
CA ALA A 142 -13.60 -11.55 -8.55
C ALA A 142 -14.25 -10.17 -8.62
N ARG A 143 -13.65 -9.17 -7.97
CA ARG A 143 -14.22 -7.82 -7.85
C ARG A 143 -13.15 -6.75 -8.05
N PRO A 144 -12.86 -6.37 -9.30
CA PRO A 144 -11.90 -5.32 -9.58
C PRO A 144 -12.29 -3.98 -8.93
N ALA A 145 -11.29 -3.29 -8.40
CA ALA A 145 -11.38 -1.93 -7.92
C ALA A 145 -11.91 -0.99 -9.01
N LYS A 146 -12.79 -0.07 -8.62
CA LYS A 146 -13.37 0.93 -9.52
C LYS A 146 -13.03 2.31 -9.04
N TRP A 147 -12.35 3.08 -9.89
CA TRP A 147 -12.01 4.45 -9.54
C TRP A 147 -13.18 5.41 -9.82
N PRO A 148 -13.61 6.20 -8.81
CA PRO A 148 -14.56 7.27 -9.05
C PRO A 148 -13.94 8.36 -9.94
N LEU A 149 -14.79 9.16 -10.61
CA LEU A 149 -14.34 10.22 -11.54
C LEU A 149 -13.32 11.17 -10.89
N ARG A 150 -13.50 11.50 -9.61
CA ARG A 150 -12.56 12.31 -8.83
C ARG A 150 -11.13 11.77 -8.87
N VAL A 151 -10.95 10.46 -8.68
CA VAL A 151 -9.63 9.79 -8.68
C VAL A 151 -9.04 9.83 -10.08
N ARG A 152 -9.86 9.57 -11.10
CA ARG A 152 -9.43 9.62 -12.51
C ARG A 152 -8.92 11.02 -12.90
N LEU A 153 -9.58 12.08 -12.42
CA LEU A 153 -9.18 13.47 -12.64
C LEU A 153 -7.93 13.83 -11.85
N LEU A 154 -7.90 13.57 -10.54
CA LEU A 154 -6.76 13.84 -9.67
C LEU A 154 -5.50 13.15 -10.22
N ARG A 155 -5.60 11.88 -10.62
CA ARG A 155 -4.48 11.13 -11.16
C ARG A 155 -3.90 11.75 -12.44
N ARG A 156 -4.70 12.44 -13.26
CA ARG A 156 -4.18 13.17 -14.44
C ARG A 156 -3.39 14.42 -14.07
N LEU A 157 -3.70 15.04 -12.92
CA LEU A 157 -3.03 16.25 -12.43
C LEU A 157 -1.72 15.93 -11.70
N PHE A 158 -1.64 14.77 -11.06
CA PHE A 158 -0.47 14.32 -10.28
C PHE A 158 0.37 13.26 -11.00
N ARG A 159 0.16 13.09 -12.32
CA ARG A 159 0.92 12.14 -13.15
C ARG A 159 2.27 12.68 -13.56
#